data_AF-A0A2D9F616-F1
#
_entry.id   AF-A0A2D9F616-F1
#
_cell.length_a   1.000
_cell.length_b   1.000
_cell.length_c   1.000
_cell.angle_alpha   90.00
_cell.angle_beta   90.00
_cell.angle_gamma   90.00
#
_symmetry.space_group_name_H-M   'P 1'
#
loop_
_entity.id
_entity.type
_entity.pdbx_description
1 polymer ?
#
loop_
_entity_poly.entity_id
_entity_poly.type
_entity_poly.pdbx_seq_one_letter_code
_entity_poly.pdbx_strand_id
1 'polypeptide(L)'
;MAQAGGGDNRNRLNLREPLILELRLGQLILTDAFPALLSGSSLELPLGDLAHILDFAITADPQAGLAGGWFIDEKRLFSLSLGRGEAIIAGRTRRFDKALVHVADGDIYIDVRLLSQWFPIDIAFDLPNLTATITSREPLPLEARLAREEARDRALSRQGPGKEYPKLDQPPGMVSIPRFDLYAQAARATNGSSQRKLSYNYNLTGAADLAGTDASLFVAGTAGQAVSDIRTTFERTDLDGKLGESLLGDYGATQVRGGDIYTPQYALSTRNQVVNGATITNFPVGGSPDEFDRITLTGDLPLGWEMEVYRNETLIDFAEARSDGRYEFTDVPLLFGVNVLRLVFYGPQGQVREETRQVRVGLDQIKPGEVKYEFSAGLHDDRLISNQVVSGTDARRDQARVMTRF
;
A
#
# COMPACT_ATOMS: atom_id res chain seq x y z
N MET A 1 73.63 44.89 3.40
CA MET A 1 73.46 43.84 4.42
C MET A 1 72.32 44.25 5.33
N ALA A 2 71.13 43.70 5.14
CA ALA A 2 70.02 43.81 6.08
C ALA A 2 69.36 42.44 6.13
N GLN A 3 69.27 41.91 7.35
CA GLN A 3 69.04 40.51 7.67
C GLN A 3 67.61 40.08 7.32
N ALA A 4 67.52 38.87 6.79
CA ALA A 4 66.29 38.11 6.64
C ALA A 4 65.70 37.79 8.03
N GLY A 5 64.51 38.33 8.30
CA GLY A 5 63.66 37.90 9.41
C GLY A 5 62.77 36.75 8.98
N GLY A 6 63.34 35.54 8.91
CA GLY A 6 62.58 34.30 8.85
C GLY A 6 61.91 34.03 10.19
N GLY A 7 60.80 34.71 10.44
CA GLY A 7 59.99 34.58 11.65
C GLY A 7 58.57 34.14 11.30
N ASP A 8 58.23 32.94 11.77
CA ASP A 8 56.87 32.52 12.10
C ASP A 8 55.88 32.16 10.96
N ASN A 9 56.23 31.14 10.17
CA ASN A 9 55.24 30.43 9.34
C ASN A 9 54.58 29.24 10.06
N ARG A 10 54.85 29.03 11.36
CA ARG A 10 54.32 27.89 12.13
C ARG A 10 53.09 28.27 12.96
N ASN A 11 52.91 29.53 13.36
CA ASN A 11 51.68 29.97 14.04
C ASN A 11 50.48 30.18 13.11
N ARG A 12 50.68 30.37 11.80
CA ARG A 12 49.56 30.54 10.86
C ARG A 12 48.75 29.26 10.60
N LEU A 13 49.28 28.08 10.96
CA LEU A 13 48.64 26.79 10.72
C LEU A 13 47.61 26.39 11.79
N ASN A 14 47.49 27.16 12.89
CA ASN A 14 46.57 26.87 14.00
C ASN A 14 45.51 27.98 14.23
N LEU A 15 45.42 28.96 13.32
CA LEU A 15 44.36 29.97 13.38
C LEU A 15 43.07 29.36 12.84
N ARG A 16 42.08 29.25 13.73
CA ARG A 16 40.70 28.89 13.39
C ARG A 16 39.91 30.17 13.19
N GLU A 17 39.42 30.39 11.98
CA GLU A 17 38.65 31.59 11.65
C GLU A 17 37.15 31.26 11.67
N PRO A 18 36.33 31.97 12.46
CA PRO A 18 34.90 31.75 12.49
C PRO A 18 34.24 32.23 11.20
N LEU A 19 33.36 31.40 10.66
CA LEU A 19 32.56 31.65 9.46
C LEU A 19 31.10 31.35 9.74
N ILE A 20 30.22 32.03 9.01
CA ILE A 20 28.81 31.69 8.90
C ILE A 20 28.56 31.31 7.46
N LEU A 21 27.98 30.14 7.25
CA LEU A 21 27.76 29.55 5.93
C LEU A 21 26.29 29.19 5.76
N GLU A 22 25.80 29.23 4.54
CA GLU A 22 24.52 28.61 4.19
C GLU A 22 24.71 27.09 4.08
N LEU A 23 23.88 26.31 4.77
CA LEU A 23 23.94 24.85 4.76
C LEU A 23 22.83 24.28 3.89
N ARG A 24 23.20 23.44 2.91
CA ARG A 24 22.29 22.81 1.97
C ARG A 24 22.35 21.29 2.04
N LEU A 25 21.25 20.60 1.80
CA LEU A 25 21.16 19.17 1.52
C LEU A 25 20.72 18.97 0.07
N GLY A 26 21.66 18.70 -0.83
CA GLY A 26 21.40 18.74 -2.27
C GLY A 26 20.90 20.13 -2.73
N GLN A 27 19.62 20.21 -3.08
CA GLN A 27 18.96 21.48 -3.46
C GLN A 27 18.14 22.12 -2.32
N LEU A 28 17.95 21.41 -1.20
CA LEU A 28 17.20 21.90 -0.05
C LEU A 28 18.10 22.79 0.80
N ILE A 29 17.64 24.01 1.11
CA ILE A 29 18.31 24.88 2.07
C ILE A 29 17.88 24.43 3.48
N LEU A 30 18.85 24.02 4.29
CA LEU A 30 18.62 23.59 5.68
C LEU A 30 18.63 24.78 6.63
N THR A 31 19.57 25.70 6.44
CA THR A 31 19.66 26.96 7.20
C THR A 31 20.51 27.98 6.45
N ASP A 32 20.15 29.26 6.59
CA ASP A 32 20.83 30.40 5.97
C ASP A 32 22.05 30.89 6.77
N ALA A 33 22.18 30.43 8.03
CA ALA A 33 23.25 30.84 8.93
C ALA A 33 23.72 29.68 9.81
N PHE A 34 24.70 28.94 9.32
CA PHE A 34 25.34 27.84 10.03
C PHE A 34 26.76 28.21 10.47
N PRO A 35 27.08 28.15 11.78
CA PRO A 35 28.43 28.45 12.26
C PRO A 35 29.43 27.36 11.84
N ALA A 36 30.63 27.78 11.45
CA ALA A 36 31.73 26.89 11.09
C ALA A 36 33.07 27.52 11.44
N LEU A 37 34.11 26.70 11.58
CA LEU A 37 35.48 27.17 11.78
C LEU A 37 36.33 26.76 10.58
N LEU A 38 37.02 27.72 9.97
CA LEU A 38 38.03 27.46 8.95
C LEU A 38 39.37 27.18 9.62
N SER A 39 39.89 25.97 9.43
CA SER A 39 41.13 25.48 10.01
C SER A 39 42.11 25.14 8.88
N GLY A 40 42.97 26.10 8.54
CA GLY A 40 43.89 26.00 7.39
C GLY A 40 43.14 25.94 6.05
N SER A 41 42.99 24.74 5.49
CA SER A 41 42.27 24.50 4.23
C SER A 41 41.08 23.55 4.39
N SER A 42 40.64 23.31 5.62
CA SER A 42 39.48 22.47 5.91
C SER A 42 38.49 23.20 6.79
N LEU A 43 37.26 22.72 6.76
CA LEU A 43 36.15 23.27 7.51
C LEU A 43 35.86 22.34 8.70
N GLU A 44 35.65 22.92 9.87
CA GLU A 44 35.19 22.22 11.07
C GLU A 44 33.74 22.67 11.34
N LEU A 45 32.84 21.71 11.56
CA LEU A 45 31.42 21.98 11.81
C LEU A 45 31.02 21.52 13.22
N PRO A 46 30.11 22.24 13.90
CA PRO A 46 29.59 21.86 15.21
C PRO A 46 28.76 20.56 15.11
N LEU A 47 29.16 19.54 15.87
CA LEU A 47 28.55 18.21 15.82
C LEU A 47 27.10 18.21 16.31
N GLY A 48 26.81 18.91 17.41
CA GLY A 48 25.47 18.96 18.00
C GLY A 48 24.48 19.64 17.05
N ASP A 49 24.83 20.82 16.55
CA ASP A 49 23.97 21.55 15.61
C ASP A 49 23.77 20.79 14.30
N LEU A 50 24.84 20.20 13.75
CA LEU A 50 24.73 19.38 12.54
C LEU A 50 23.84 18.15 12.77
N ALA A 51 23.99 17.47 13.91
CA ALA A 51 23.16 16.34 14.27
C ALA A 51 21.68 16.74 14.39
N HIS A 52 21.40 17.90 14.98
CA HIS A 52 20.03 18.40 15.10
C HIS A 52 19.38 18.66 13.74
N ILE A 53 20.08 19.37 12.83
CA ILE A 53 19.56 19.70 11.50
C ILE A 53 19.34 18.46 10.62
N LEU A 54 20.19 17.43 10.77
CA LEU A 54 20.08 16.18 10.02
C LEU A 54 19.14 15.15 10.69
N ASP A 55 18.45 15.53 11.77
CA ASP A 55 17.60 14.67 12.57
C ASP A 55 18.34 13.42 13.11
N PHE A 56 19.62 13.56 13.43
CA PHE A 56 20.38 12.53 14.13
C PHE A 56 20.16 12.63 15.63
N ALA A 57 19.93 11.49 16.27
CA ALA A 57 19.74 11.38 17.71
C ALA A 57 21.07 11.41 18.48
N ILE A 58 21.91 12.41 18.20
CA ILE A 58 23.24 12.57 18.81
C ILE A 58 23.23 13.82 19.68
N THR A 59 23.71 13.67 20.91
CA THR A 59 23.90 14.79 21.84
C THR A 59 25.39 14.96 22.11
N ALA A 60 25.88 16.18 21.97
CA ALA A 60 27.23 16.57 22.35
C ALA A 60 27.24 17.17 23.77
N ASP A 61 28.17 16.71 24.59
CA ASP A 61 28.55 17.31 25.87
C ASP A 61 29.99 17.87 25.73
N PRO A 62 30.13 19.15 25.38
CA PRO A 62 31.43 19.78 25.17
C PRO A 62 32.22 19.92 26.48
N GLN A 63 31.55 20.02 27.63
CA GLN A 63 32.21 20.14 28.94
C GLN A 63 32.88 18.83 29.33
N ALA A 64 32.20 17.70 29.11
CA ALA A 64 32.78 16.38 29.32
C ALA A 64 33.70 15.94 28.16
N GLY A 65 33.63 16.60 27.00
CA GLY A 65 34.32 16.17 25.78
C GLY A 65 33.81 14.82 25.27
N LEU A 66 32.50 14.59 25.39
CA LEU A 66 31.81 13.37 25.02
C LEU A 66 30.67 13.70 24.06
N ALA A 67 30.38 12.81 23.12
CA ALA A 67 29.12 12.85 22.39
C ALA A 67 28.58 11.43 22.25
N GLY A 68 27.27 11.28 22.19
CA GLY A 68 26.66 9.95 22.18
C GLY A 68 25.25 9.96 21.62
N GLY A 69 24.85 8.83 21.06
CA GLY A 69 23.54 8.69 20.46
C GLY A 69 23.50 7.65 19.36
N TRP A 70 22.67 7.90 18.36
CA TRP A 70 22.57 7.10 17.15
C TRP A 70 22.18 7.96 15.95
N PHE A 71 22.37 7.45 14.74
CA PHE A 71 22.07 8.18 13.51
C PHE A 71 21.34 7.25 12.54
N ILE A 72 20.31 7.78 11.85
CA ILE A 72 19.46 7.06 10.88
C ILE A 72 18.57 5.97 11.50
N ASP A 73 19.14 5.04 12.28
CA ASP A 73 18.44 3.92 12.93
C ASP A 73 19.03 3.69 14.32
N GLU A 74 18.20 3.29 15.29
CA GLU A 74 18.58 3.04 16.68
C GLU A 74 19.72 2.01 16.84
N LYS A 75 19.91 1.13 15.86
CA LYS A 75 21.00 0.13 15.83
C LYS A 75 22.36 0.75 15.49
N ARG A 76 22.40 1.94 14.92
CA ARG A 76 23.63 2.63 14.48
C ARG A 76 24.11 3.59 15.56
N LEU A 77 24.59 2.99 16.65
CA LEU A 77 25.12 3.74 17.78
C LEU A 77 26.36 4.55 17.40
N PHE A 78 26.44 5.76 17.94
CA PHE A 78 27.56 6.66 17.86
C PHE A 78 28.02 7.04 19.27
N SER A 79 29.33 7.01 19.50
CA SER A 79 29.94 7.52 20.72
C SER A 79 31.28 8.16 20.39
N LEU A 80 31.55 9.32 20.97
CA LEU A 80 32.78 10.08 20.80
C LEU A 80 33.39 10.36 22.17
N SER A 81 34.70 10.15 22.30
CA SER A 81 35.47 10.56 23.48
C SER A 81 36.74 11.29 23.08
N LEU A 82 36.79 12.61 23.36
CA LEU A 82 37.96 13.45 23.10
C LEU A 82 39.14 13.05 23.99
N GLY A 83 38.88 12.68 25.25
CA GLY A 83 39.89 12.21 26.19
C GLY A 83 40.66 11.00 25.65
N ARG A 84 39.93 10.02 25.11
CA ARG A 84 40.52 8.81 24.51
C ARG A 84 41.00 9.02 23.06
N GLY A 85 40.50 10.03 22.35
CA GLY A 85 40.78 10.22 20.92
C GLY A 85 40.15 9.12 20.06
N GLU A 86 38.99 8.62 20.49
CA GLU A 86 38.32 7.47 19.91
C GLU A 86 36.84 7.77 19.66
N ALA A 87 36.34 7.34 18.51
CA ALA A 87 34.94 7.36 18.12
C ALA A 87 34.48 5.92 17.84
N ILE A 88 33.34 5.51 18.39
CA ILE A 88 32.70 4.23 18.12
C ILE A 88 31.51 4.51 17.21
N ILE A 89 31.56 3.98 15.99
CA ILE A 89 30.54 4.21 14.96
C ILE A 89 30.00 2.86 14.51
N ALA A 90 28.70 2.61 14.73
CA ALA A 90 28.05 1.34 14.41
C ALA A 90 28.84 0.12 14.94
N GLY A 91 29.33 0.23 16.19
CA GLY A 91 30.11 -0.81 16.88
C GLY A 91 31.60 -0.89 16.49
N ARG A 92 32.09 -0.06 15.57
CA ARG A 92 33.50 -0.04 15.15
C ARG A 92 34.25 1.12 15.79
N THR A 93 35.28 0.82 16.55
CA THR A 93 36.18 1.84 17.11
C THR A 93 37.10 2.39 16.03
N ARG A 94 37.14 3.72 15.92
CA ARG A 94 38.06 4.47 15.06
C ARG A 94 38.83 5.48 15.91
N ARG A 95 40.15 5.50 15.75
CA ARG A 95 41.00 6.55 16.29
C ARG A 95 41.04 7.71 15.31
N PHE A 96 41.08 8.92 15.84
CA PHE A 96 41.20 10.15 15.05
C PHE A 96 42.30 11.04 15.61
N ASP A 97 42.81 11.94 14.77
CA ASP A 97 43.76 12.96 15.22
C ASP A 97 43.02 14.01 16.06
N LYS A 98 43.47 14.21 17.29
CA LYS A 98 42.88 15.19 18.22
C LYS A 98 42.99 16.62 17.72
N ALA A 99 43.88 16.92 16.77
CA ALA A 99 43.95 18.25 16.17
C ALA A 99 42.70 18.60 15.33
N LEU A 100 41.98 17.60 14.84
CA LEU A 100 40.82 17.74 13.95
C LEU A 100 39.47 17.84 14.70
N VAL A 101 39.51 17.83 16.04
CA VAL A 101 38.32 17.90 16.89
C VAL A 101 38.59 18.91 18.00
N HIS A 102 37.72 19.90 18.12
CA HIS A 102 37.89 20.99 19.07
C HIS A 102 36.58 21.35 19.75
N VAL A 103 36.63 21.52 21.07
CA VAL A 103 35.54 22.15 21.82
C VAL A 103 35.63 23.68 21.68
N ALA A 104 34.62 24.29 21.06
CA ALA A 104 34.49 25.73 20.93
C ALA A 104 33.01 26.13 20.99
N ASP A 105 32.71 27.35 21.45
CA ASP A 105 31.37 27.95 21.43
C ASP A 105 30.22 27.08 21.97
N GLY A 106 30.51 26.20 22.93
CA GLY A 106 29.50 25.33 23.53
C GLY A 106 29.12 24.10 22.68
N ASP A 107 29.89 23.77 21.64
CA ASP A 107 29.76 22.52 20.88
C ASP A 107 31.14 21.87 20.62
N ILE A 108 31.14 20.69 20.03
CA ILE A 108 32.32 19.96 19.56
C ILE A 108 32.41 20.14 18.05
N TYR A 109 33.35 20.97 17.60
CA TYR A 109 33.67 21.19 16.20
C TYR A 109 34.53 20.05 15.66
N ILE A 110 34.13 19.53 14.50
CA ILE A 110 34.75 18.36 13.89
C ILE A 110 35.01 18.65 12.43
N ASP A 111 36.23 18.33 11.99
CA ASP A 111 36.63 18.44 10.59
C ASP A 111 35.68 17.66 9.66
N VAL A 112 35.25 18.29 8.57
CA VAL A 112 34.30 17.72 7.59
C VAL A 112 34.75 16.38 7.01
N ARG A 113 36.06 16.10 6.96
CA ARG A 113 36.61 14.81 6.51
C ARG A 113 36.32 13.71 7.52
N LEU A 114 36.36 14.00 8.82
CA LEU A 114 35.98 13.03 9.85
C LEU A 114 34.46 12.80 9.84
N LEU A 115 33.67 13.88 9.74
CA LEU A 115 32.21 13.79 9.63
C LEU A 115 31.79 12.92 8.44
N SER A 116 32.43 13.12 7.27
CA SER A 116 32.15 12.35 6.06
C SER A 116 32.58 10.88 6.16
N GLN A 117 33.52 10.55 7.06
CA GLN A 117 33.91 9.16 7.35
C GLN A 117 33.03 8.47 8.40
N TRP A 118 32.47 9.24 9.33
CA TRP A 118 31.69 8.71 10.45
C TRP A 118 30.22 8.56 10.07
N PHE A 119 29.69 9.52 9.33
CA PHE A 119 28.32 9.54 8.87
C PHE A 119 28.27 9.32 7.35
N PRO A 120 27.16 8.80 6.81
CA PRO A 120 26.97 8.51 5.40
C PRO A 120 26.67 9.78 4.59
N ILE A 121 27.43 10.84 4.83
CA ILE A 121 27.28 12.14 4.21
C ILE A 121 28.61 12.57 3.60
N ASP A 122 28.55 13.33 2.52
CA ASP A 122 29.69 14.01 1.91
C ASP A 122 29.44 15.50 2.00
N ILE A 123 30.44 16.25 2.45
CA ILE A 123 30.33 17.70 2.67
C ILE A 123 31.29 18.41 1.72
N ALA A 124 30.73 19.12 0.75
CA ALA A 124 31.46 20.02 -0.13
C ALA A 124 31.23 21.46 0.34
N PHE A 125 32.23 22.32 0.26
CA PHE A 125 32.10 23.72 0.66
C PHE A 125 32.73 24.66 -0.35
N ASP A 126 32.13 25.84 -0.50
CA ASP A 126 32.54 26.93 -1.39
C ASP A 126 32.67 28.20 -0.54
N LEU A 127 33.91 28.54 -0.17
CA LEU A 127 34.20 29.68 0.70
C LEU A 127 33.84 31.04 0.04
N PRO A 128 34.16 31.31 -1.24
CA PRO A 128 33.71 32.52 -1.92
C PRO A 128 32.19 32.74 -1.84
N ASN A 129 31.41 31.68 -1.94
CA ASN A 129 29.94 31.73 -1.87
C ASN A 129 29.40 31.46 -0.45
N LEU A 130 30.26 31.29 0.55
CA LEU A 130 29.92 30.94 1.93
C LEU A 130 28.87 29.82 2.02
N THR A 131 29.01 28.78 1.21
CA THR A 131 28.02 27.70 1.13
C THR A 131 28.66 26.36 1.47
N ALA A 132 27.95 25.52 2.23
CA ALA A 132 28.28 24.12 2.46
C ALA A 132 27.13 23.23 1.97
N THR A 133 27.43 22.30 1.06
CA THR A 133 26.47 21.36 0.48
C THR A 133 26.75 19.95 0.99
N ILE A 134 25.75 19.39 1.66
CA ILE A 134 25.71 18.01 2.12
C ILE A 134 25.08 17.16 1.01
N THR A 135 25.71 16.04 0.70
CA THR A 135 25.17 14.98 -0.16
C THR A 135 25.06 13.71 0.68
N SER A 136 23.88 13.09 0.73
CA SER A 136 23.67 11.85 1.44
C SER A 136 24.05 10.64 0.56
N ARG A 137 24.70 9.63 1.16
CA ARG A 137 25.00 8.35 0.48
C ARG A 137 23.91 7.31 0.67
N GLU A 138 23.06 7.52 1.67
CA GLU A 138 21.85 6.77 1.94
C GLU A 138 20.79 7.74 2.48
N PRO A 139 19.49 7.45 2.33
CA PRO A 139 18.42 8.37 2.72
C PRO A 139 18.53 8.77 4.20
N LEU A 140 18.65 10.06 4.46
CA LEU A 140 18.63 10.60 5.83
C LEU A 140 17.19 10.65 6.38
N PRO A 141 17.00 10.68 7.71
CA PRO A 141 15.66 10.78 8.30
C PRO A 141 14.82 11.94 7.74
N LEU A 142 15.46 13.11 7.55
CA LEU A 142 14.86 14.28 6.93
C LEU A 142 14.37 14.01 5.49
N GLU A 143 15.21 13.39 4.66
CA GLU A 143 14.86 13.05 3.26
C GLU A 143 13.74 12.00 3.22
N ALA A 144 13.79 11.01 4.10
CA ALA A 144 12.76 9.99 4.22
C ALA A 144 11.42 10.59 4.64
N ARG A 145 11.42 11.60 5.52
CA ARG A 145 10.20 12.34 5.90
C ARG A 145 9.61 13.10 4.72
N LEU A 146 10.42 13.88 4.01
CA LEU A 146 9.99 14.65 2.83
C LEU A 146 9.44 13.73 1.72
N ALA A 147 10.12 12.62 1.43
CA ALA A 147 9.68 11.66 0.43
C ALA A 147 8.33 11.01 0.79
N ARG A 148 8.08 10.76 2.09
CA ARG A 148 6.78 10.25 2.57
C ARG A 148 5.68 11.29 2.38
N GLU A 149 5.92 12.55 2.74
CA GLU A 149 4.97 13.65 2.56
C GLU A 149 4.50 13.75 1.09
N GLU A 150 5.44 13.77 0.14
CA GLU A 150 5.10 13.79 -1.28
C GLU A 150 4.36 12.53 -1.76
N ALA A 151 4.65 11.37 -1.18
CA ALA A 151 3.98 10.12 -1.51
C ALA A 151 2.54 10.10 -0.98
N ARG A 152 2.33 10.62 0.24
CA ARG A 152 1.01 10.77 0.86
C ARG A 152 0.11 11.67 0.03
N ASP A 153 0.60 12.84 -0.34
CA ASP A 153 -0.18 13.80 -1.15
C ASP A 153 -0.64 13.19 -2.47
N ARG A 154 0.24 12.45 -3.14
CA ARG A 154 -0.08 11.74 -4.38
C ARG A 154 -1.08 10.62 -4.18
N ALA A 155 -0.99 9.87 -3.08
CA ALA A 155 -1.90 8.76 -2.79
C ALA A 155 -3.30 9.27 -2.43
N LEU A 156 -3.40 10.26 -1.55
CA LEU A 156 -4.67 10.81 -1.07
C LEU A 156 -5.38 11.66 -2.13
N SER A 157 -4.64 12.38 -2.99
CA SER A 157 -5.24 13.13 -4.11
C SER A 157 -5.94 12.24 -5.13
N ARG A 158 -5.59 10.94 -5.21
CA ARG A 158 -6.25 9.97 -6.09
C ARG A 158 -7.54 9.40 -5.47
N GLN A 159 -7.70 9.49 -4.16
CA GLN A 159 -8.92 9.15 -3.42
C GLN A 159 -9.89 10.34 -3.34
N GLY A 160 -10.00 11.12 -4.43
CA GLY A 160 -11.01 12.17 -4.53
C GLY A 160 -12.42 11.63 -4.21
N PRO A 161 -13.35 12.48 -3.74
CA PRO A 161 -14.65 12.06 -3.24
C PRO A 161 -15.28 11.09 -4.23
N GLY A 162 -15.71 9.93 -3.73
CA GLY A 162 -16.31 8.88 -4.52
C GLY A 162 -17.30 9.51 -5.48
N LYS A 163 -16.95 9.53 -6.78
CA LYS A 163 -17.81 10.15 -7.78
C LYS A 163 -19.07 9.32 -7.79
N GLU A 164 -20.11 9.86 -7.17
CA GLU A 164 -21.45 9.31 -7.23
C GLU A 164 -21.90 9.49 -8.68
N TYR A 165 -21.63 8.48 -9.49
CA TYR A 165 -22.05 8.49 -10.88
C TYR A 165 -23.57 8.48 -10.89
N PRO A 166 -24.22 9.32 -11.71
CA PRO A 166 -25.67 9.29 -11.81
C PRO A 166 -26.09 7.88 -12.21
N LYS A 167 -26.96 7.26 -11.40
CA LYS A 167 -27.61 6.00 -11.74
C LYS A 167 -28.30 6.18 -13.09
N LEU A 168 -27.93 5.37 -14.07
CA LEU A 168 -28.65 5.33 -15.34
C LEU A 168 -29.79 4.33 -15.19
N ASP A 169 -31.00 4.83 -15.02
CA ASP A 169 -32.19 3.99 -15.02
C ASP A 169 -32.40 3.41 -16.43
N GLN A 170 -32.03 2.16 -16.60
CA GLN A 170 -32.30 1.42 -17.83
C GLN A 170 -33.58 0.60 -17.63
N PRO A 171 -34.73 1.00 -18.23
CA PRO A 171 -35.96 0.25 -18.09
C PRO A 171 -35.80 -1.16 -18.71
N PRO A 172 -36.46 -2.19 -18.13
CA PRO A 172 -36.45 -3.55 -18.66
C PRO A 172 -36.79 -3.59 -20.16
N GLY A 173 -35.88 -4.13 -20.97
CA GLY A 173 -36.18 -4.49 -22.36
C GLY A 173 -37.06 -5.72 -22.43
N MET A 174 -38.17 -5.66 -23.17
CA MET A 174 -39.02 -6.84 -23.40
C MET A 174 -38.43 -7.79 -24.45
N VAL A 175 -37.84 -7.25 -25.51
CA VAL A 175 -37.13 -7.98 -26.56
C VAL A 175 -36.01 -7.08 -27.08
N SER A 176 -34.78 -7.57 -27.12
CA SER A 176 -33.67 -6.88 -27.81
C SER A 176 -33.05 -7.75 -28.90
N ILE A 177 -32.31 -7.11 -29.81
CA ILE A 177 -31.58 -7.82 -30.87
C ILE A 177 -30.44 -8.61 -30.18
N PRO A 178 -30.40 -9.95 -30.33
CA PRO A 178 -29.37 -10.73 -29.67
C PRO A 178 -27.99 -10.42 -30.26
N ARG A 179 -27.00 -10.28 -29.37
CA ARG A 179 -25.60 -10.10 -29.73
C ARG A 179 -24.84 -11.39 -29.46
N PHE A 180 -23.86 -11.70 -30.31
CA PHE A 180 -23.09 -12.93 -30.22
C PHE A 180 -21.60 -12.66 -30.48
N ASP A 181 -20.75 -13.26 -29.67
CA ASP A 181 -19.29 -13.25 -29.81
C ASP A 181 -18.78 -14.69 -29.95
N LEU A 182 -18.01 -14.95 -31.01
CA LEU A 182 -17.43 -16.26 -31.30
C LEU A 182 -15.92 -16.23 -31.13
N TYR A 183 -15.40 -17.08 -30.26
CA TYR A 183 -13.99 -17.38 -30.13
C TYR A 183 -13.70 -18.78 -30.67
N ALA A 184 -12.76 -18.92 -31.58
CA ALA A 184 -12.37 -20.22 -32.15
C ALA A 184 -10.86 -20.34 -32.26
N GLN A 185 -10.31 -21.47 -31.86
CA GLN A 185 -8.89 -21.78 -31.97
C GLN A 185 -8.70 -23.18 -32.57
N ALA A 186 -7.68 -23.34 -33.40
CA ALA A 186 -7.32 -24.61 -34.00
C ALA A 186 -5.80 -24.81 -33.93
N ALA A 187 -5.38 -25.97 -33.44
CA ALA A 187 -4.00 -26.37 -33.32
C ALA A 187 -3.73 -27.63 -34.13
N ARG A 188 -2.62 -27.61 -34.86
CA ARG A 188 -2.17 -28.74 -35.67
C ARG A 188 -0.86 -29.27 -35.09
N ALA A 189 -0.92 -30.45 -34.47
CA ALA A 189 0.28 -31.13 -34.01
C ALA A 189 0.85 -32.02 -35.13
N THR A 190 2.12 -31.82 -35.48
CA THR A 190 2.87 -32.69 -36.39
C THR A 190 3.90 -33.47 -35.59
N ASN A 191 3.54 -34.68 -35.14
CA ASN A 191 4.55 -35.63 -34.67
C ASN A 191 5.21 -36.29 -35.89
N GLY A 192 6.54 -36.42 -35.85
CA GLY A 192 7.41 -36.92 -36.93
C GLY A 192 7.15 -38.36 -37.41
N SER A 193 6.03 -38.98 -37.06
CA SER A 193 5.54 -40.23 -37.66
C SER A 193 3.99 -40.23 -37.71
N SER A 194 3.47 -39.88 -38.89
CA SER A 194 2.20 -40.30 -39.50
C SER A 194 0.84 -40.21 -38.77
N GLN A 195 0.69 -39.53 -37.62
CA GLN A 195 -0.65 -39.15 -37.12
C GLN A 195 -0.81 -37.63 -37.01
N ARG A 196 -1.49 -37.06 -38.01
CA ARG A 196 -1.97 -35.67 -38.00
C ARG A 196 -3.21 -35.59 -37.11
N LYS A 197 -3.07 -35.05 -35.88
CA LYS A 197 -4.22 -34.69 -35.04
C LYS A 197 -4.50 -33.19 -35.17
N LEU A 198 -5.65 -32.86 -35.76
CA LEU A 198 -6.21 -31.50 -35.75
C LEU A 198 -7.06 -31.38 -34.48
N SER A 199 -6.67 -30.50 -33.57
CA SER A 199 -7.47 -30.16 -32.39
C SER A 199 -8.08 -28.79 -32.61
N TYR A 200 -9.38 -28.64 -32.35
CA TYR A 200 -10.06 -27.36 -32.39
C TYR A 200 -10.97 -27.22 -31.18
N ASN A 201 -11.22 -25.99 -30.78
CA ASN A 201 -12.23 -25.65 -29.80
C ASN A 201 -12.79 -24.27 -30.10
N TYR A 202 -14.06 -24.09 -29.77
CA TYR A 202 -14.75 -22.84 -29.96
C TYR A 202 -15.68 -22.56 -28.78
N ASN A 203 -15.86 -21.28 -28.47
CA ASN A 203 -16.78 -20.77 -27.46
C ASN A 203 -17.61 -19.66 -28.11
N LEU A 204 -18.92 -19.73 -27.97
CA LEU A 204 -19.88 -18.74 -28.42
C LEU A 204 -20.59 -18.18 -27.18
N THR A 205 -20.56 -16.88 -27.00
CA THR A 205 -21.34 -16.16 -25.97
C THR A 205 -22.38 -15.30 -26.65
N GLY A 206 -23.59 -15.22 -26.09
CA GLY A 206 -24.61 -14.31 -26.56
C GLY A 206 -25.42 -13.70 -25.44
N ALA A 207 -26.00 -12.53 -25.71
CA ALA A 207 -26.84 -11.80 -24.77
C ALA A 207 -27.98 -11.07 -25.48
N ALA A 208 -29.16 -11.04 -24.85
CA ALA A 208 -30.35 -10.33 -25.31
C ALA A 208 -31.26 -10.00 -24.12
N ASP A 209 -32.17 -9.07 -24.29
CA ASP A 209 -33.22 -8.75 -23.33
C ASP A 209 -34.43 -9.56 -23.77
N LEU A 210 -35.00 -10.34 -22.85
CA LEU A 210 -36.18 -11.17 -23.11
C LEU A 210 -37.10 -11.11 -21.90
N ALA A 211 -38.35 -10.73 -22.12
CA ALA A 211 -39.40 -10.64 -21.09
C ALA A 211 -38.99 -9.84 -19.84
N GLY A 212 -38.23 -8.75 -20.02
CA GLY A 212 -37.74 -7.91 -18.93
C GLY A 212 -36.51 -8.45 -18.20
N THR A 213 -35.95 -9.56 -18.65
CA THR A 213 -34.71 -10.18 -18.12
C THR A 213 -33.57 -10.07 -19.11
N ASP A 214 -32.35 -10.01 -18.61
CA ASP A 214 -31.12 -10.18 -19.37
C ASP A 214 -30.89 -11.68 -19.57
N ALA A 215 -31.12 -12.15 -20.79
CA ALA A 215 -30.86 -13.52 -21.21
C ALA A 215 -29.44 -13.64 -21.73
N SER A 216 -28.67 -14.59 -21.19
CA SER A 216 -27.31 -14.92 -21.63
C SER A 216 -27.23 -16.38 -22.07
N LEU A 217 -26.47 -16.62 -23.13
CA LEU A 217 -26.22 -17.93 -23.72
C LEU A 217 -24.72 -18.17 -23.82
N PHE A 218 -24.26 -19.33 -23.38
CA PHE A 218 -22.90 -19.80 -23.60
C PHE A 218 -22.94 -21.18 -24.26
N VAL A 219 -22.17 -21.36 -25.33
CA VAL A 219 -22.00 -22.64 -26.02
C VAL A 219 -20.53 -22.89 -26.23
N ALA A 220 -20.03 -24.07 -25.86
CA ALA A 220 -18.66 -24.49 -26.13
C ALA A 220 -18.65 -25.82 -26.90
N GLY A 221 -17.62 -26.02 -27.72
CA GLY A 221 -17.39 -27.27 -28.42
C GLY A 221 -15.91 -27.54 -28.69
N THR A 222 -15.58 -28.81 -28.92
CA THR A 222 -14.20 -29.25 -29.16
C THR A 222 -14.14 -30.40 -30.17
N ALA A 223 -12.93 -30.71 -30.64
CA ALA A 223 -12.68 -31.84 -31.53
C ALA A 223 -13.16 -33.14 -30.87
N GLY A 224 -14.18 -33.77 -31.46
CA GLY A 224 -14.79 -35.00 -30.96
C GLY A 224 -16.12 -34.79 -30.22
N GLN A 225 -16.47 -33.56 -29.83
CA GLN A 225 -17.75 -33.22 -29.23
C GLN A 225 -18.23 -31.86 -29.73
N ALA A 226 -19.14 -31.88 -30.71
CA ALA A 226 -19.61 -30.67 -31.39
C ALA A 226 -20.18 -29.65 -30.40
N VAL A 227 -20.88 -30.08 -29.35
CA VAL A 227 -21.33 -29.24 -28.24
C VAL A 227 -20.90 -29.90 -26.94
N SER A 228 -19.86 -29.37 -26.31
CA SER A 228 -19.35 -29.84 -25.02
C SER A 228 -20.10 -29.23 -23.84
N ASP A 229 -20.58 -28.00 -23.97
CA ASP A 229 -21.32 -27.33 -22.91
C ASP A 229 -22.31 -26.34 -23.51
N ILE A 230 -23.46 -26.21 -22.87
CA ILE A 230 -24.46 -25.19 -23.17
C ILE A 230 -25.02 -24.69 -21.85
N ARG A 231 -25.07 -23.37 -21.70
CA ARG A 231 -25.59 -22.71 -20.50
C ARG A 231 -26.46 -21.56 -20.88
N THR A 232 -27.62 -21.45 -20.25
CA THR A 232 -28.55 -20.35 -20.47
C THR A 232 -29.02 -19.79 -19.15
N THR A 233 -28.85 -18.49 -18.97
CA THR A 233 -29.22 -17.79 -17.73
C THR A 233 -30.07 -16.58 -18.04
N PHE A 234 -31.17 -16.44 -17.32
CA PHE A 234 -32.03 -15.27 -17.32
C PHE A 234 -31.83 -14.54 -16.00
N GLU A 235 -31.54 -13.25 -16.07
CA GLU A 235 -31.25 -12.42 -14.91
C GLU A 235 -32.12 -11.17 -14.91
N ARG A 236 -32.57 -10.78 -13.73
CA ARG A 236 -33.21 -9.48 -13.48
C ARG A 236 -32.51 -8.83 -12.31
N THR A 237 -32.09 -7.59 -12.49
CA THR A 237 -31.45 -6.78 -11.45
C THR A 237 -32.23 -5.48 -11.23
N ASP A 238 -32.36 -5.07 -9.97
CA ASP A 238 -32.86 -3.77 -9.53
C ASP A 238 -31.98 -3.27 -8.38
N LEU A 239 -31.27 -2.17 -8.62
CA LEU A 239 -30.32 -1.62 -7.65
C LEU A 239 -30.99 -1.03 -6.41
N ASP A 240 -32.28 -0.70 -6.49
CA ASP A 240 -33.06 -0.19 -5.37
C ASP A 240 -33.74 -1.30 -4.55
N GLY A 241 -33.58 -2.57 -4.96
CA GLY A 241 -34.13 -3.70 -4.23
C GLY A 241 -35.65 -3.81 -4.30
N LYS A 242 -36.29 -3.36 -5.38
CA LYS A 242 -37.75 -3.34 -5.51
C LYS A 242 -38.32 -4.57 -6.23
N LEU A 243 -37.50 -5.55 -6.61
CA LEU A 243 -38.01 -6.76 -7.27
C LEU A 243 -38.90 -7.55 -6.31
N GLY A 244 -40.15 -7.76 -6.71
CA GLY A 244 -41.10 -8.52 -5.91
C GLY A 244 -41.56 -7.80 -4.64
N GLU A 245 -41.43 -6.47 -4.54
CA GLU A 245 -41.94 -5.65 -3.41
C GLU A 245 -43.41 -5.97 -3.08
N SER A 246 -44.23 -6.27 -4.09
CA SER A 246 -45.64 -6.70 -3.91
C SER A 246 -45.82 -8.04 -3.20
N LEU A 247 -44.79 -8.88 -3.16
CA LEU A 247 -44.78 -10.21 -2.54
C LEU A 247 -43.90 -10.27 -1.29
N LEU A 248 -42.85 -9.45 -1.22
CA LEU A 248 -41.82 -9.46 -0.18
C LEU A 248 -41.88 -8.24 0.76
N GLY A 249 -42.75 -7.26 0.46
CA GLY A 249 -42.86 -6.02 1.22
C GLY A 249 -41.56 -5.20 1.16
N ASP A 250 -41.18 -4.62 2.29
CA ASP A 250 -39.97 -3.79 2.45
C ASP A 250 -38.65 -4.56 2.23
N TYR A 251 -38.71 -5.87 2.01
CA TYR A 251 -37.57 -6.75 1.77
C TYR A 251 -37.47 -7.19 0.30
N GLY A 252 -37.79 -6.31 -0.64
CA GLY A 252 -37.67 -6.62 -2.06
C GLY A 252 -36.25 -7.07 -2.45
N ALA A 253 -36.17 -7.85 -3.54
CA ALA A 253 -34.93 -8.39 -4.03
C ALA A 253 -34.18 -7.38 -4.91
N THR A 254 -32.86 -7.45 -4.88
CA THR A 254 -31.99 -6.71 -5.79
C THR A 254 -31.69 -7.51 -7.06
N GLN A 255 -31.78 -8.85 -6.99
CA GLN A 255 -31.51 -9.72 -8.13
C GLN A 255 -32.29 -11.03 -8.08
N VAL A 256 -32.76 -11.44 -9.26
CA VAL A 256 -33.37 -12.76 -9.51
C VAL A 256 -32.67 -13.39 -10.70
N ARG A 257 -32.26 -14.65 -10.58
CA ARG A 257 -31.66 -15.44 -11.68
C ARG A 257 -32.38 -16.75 -11.86
N GLY A 258 -32.44 -17.25 -13.09
CA GLY A 258 -32.98 -18.56 -13.44
C GLY A 258 -32.24 -19.21 -14.60
N GLY A 259 -32.25 -20.54 -14.66
CA GLY A 259 -31.55 -21.34 -15.68
C GLY A 259 -30.27 -21.95 -15.13
N ASP A 260 -29.21 -22.00 -15.94
CA ASP A 260 -27.91 -22.56 -15.59
C ASP A 260 -27.10 -21.57 -14.71
N ILE A 261 -27.39 -21.57 -13.41
CA ILE A 261 -26.81 -20.64 -12.43
C ILE A 261 -25.68 -21.28 -11.62
N TYR A 262 -24.76 -20.45 -11.13
CA TYR A 262 -23.78 -20.87 -10.12
C TYR A 262 -24.40 -20.80 -8.73
N THR A 263 -24.23 -21.85 -7.93
CA THR A 263 -24.65 -21.83 -6.52
C THR A 263 -23.65 -21.04 -5.67
N PRO A 264 -24.09 -20.22 -4.70
CA PRO A 264 -23.19 -19.48 -3.80
C PRO A 264 -22.24 -20.41 -3.02
N GLN A 265 -21.03 -19.94 -2.69
CA GLN A 265 -20.07 -20.69 -1.88
C GLN A 265 -20.34 -20.50 -0.37
N TYR A 266 -20.42 -21.61 0.37
CA TYR A 266 -20.61 -21.62 1.82
C TYR A 266 -19.43 -22.32 2.51
N ALA A 267 -19.11 -21.95 3.75
CA ALA A 267 -17.94 -22.44 4.50
C ALA A 267 -17.87 -23.98 4.69
N LEU A 268 -18.97 -24.70 4.46
CA LEU A 268 -19.04 -26.18 4.52
C LEU A 268 -19.25 -26.87 3.15
N SER A 269 -19.27 -26.12 2.03
CA SER A 269 -19.45 -26.66 0.68
C SER A 269 -18.21 -26.41 -0.19
N THR A 270 -17.56 -27.47 -0.64
CA THR A 270 -16.19 -27.40 -1.18
C THR A 270 -16.06 -27.05 -2.67
N ARG A 271 -17.14 -26.85 -3.45
CA ARG A 271 -17.03 -26.43 -4.87
C ARG A 271 -18.20 -25.58 -5.34
N ASN A 272 -17.90 -24.50 -6.07
CA ASN A 272 -18.88 -23.77 -6.89
C ASN A 272 -19.28 -24.66 -8.07
N GLN A 273 -20.57 -24.96 -8.23
CA GLN A 273 -21.10 -25.83 -9.29
C GLN A 273 -22.22 -25.12 -10.04
N VAL A 274 -22.32 -25.37 -11.35
CA VAL A 274 -23.43 -24.88 -12.17
C VAL A 274 -24.59 -25.86 -12.03
N VAL A 275 -25.78 -25.35 -11.77
CA VAL A 275 -27.03 -26.12 -11.65
C VAL A 275 -28.11 -25.47 -12.50
N ASN A 276 -29.04 -26.25 -13.03
CA ASN A 276 -30.31 -25.70 -13.51
C ASN A 276 -31.18 -25.35 -12.29
N GLY A 277 -31.40 -24.07 -12.05
CA GLY A 277 -32.04 -23.59 -10.84
C GLY A 277 -32.46 -22.13 -10.90
N ALA A 278 -32.85 -21.60 -9.74
CA ALA A 278 -33.20 -20.21 -9.54
C ALA A 278 -32.52 -19.66 -8.28
N THR A 279 -32.26 -18.35 -8.28
CA THR A 279 -31.73 -17.63 -7.11
C THR A 279 -32.44 -16.29 -6.96
N ILE A 280 -32.77 -15.91 -5.73
CA ILE A 280 -33.28 -14.60 -5.36
C ILE A 280 -32.46 -14.05 -4.20
N THR A 281 -32.09 -12.77 -4.28
CA THR A 281 -31.18 -12.14 -3.33
C THR A 281 -31.47 -10.64 -3.21
N ASN A 282 -31.22 -10.07 -2.02
CA ASN A 282 -31.21 -8.62 -1.80
C ASN A 282 -29.79 -8.08 -1.47
N PHE A 283 -28.75 -8.88 -1.78
CA PHE A 283 -27.36 -8.42 -1.72
C PHE A 283 -27.09 -7.39 -2.83
N PRO A 284 -26.27 -6.35 -2.57
CA PRO A 284 -25.96 -5.31 -3.57
C PRO A 284 -25.41 -5.92 -4.87
N VAL A 285 -25.89 -5.43 -6.02
CA VAL A 285 -25.47 -5.93 -7.35
C VAL A 285 -24.31 -5.11 -7.88
N GLY A 286 -23.27 -5.80 -8.38
CA GLY A 286 -22.11 -5.16 -9.01
C GLY A 286 -21.00 -4.68 -8.06
N GLY A 287 -21.09 -4.96 -6.76
CA GLY A 287 -20.12 -4.48 -5.80
C GLY A 287 -18.74 -5.15 -5.90
N SER A 288 -17.69 -4.33 -6.10
CA SER A 288 -16.58 -4.42 -5.14
C SER A 288 -17.19 -4.30 -3.74
N PRO A 289 -16.73 -5.03 -2.71
CA PRO A 289 -17.33 -4.96 -1.40
C PRO A 289 -17.26 -3.52 -0.88
N ASP A 290 -18.32 -2.74 -1.10
CA ASP A 290 -18.48 -1.41 -0.54
C ASP A 290 -18.39 -1.57 0.98
N GLU A 291 -17.60 -0.69 1.56
CA GLU A 291 -17.39 -0.48 2.99
C GLU A 291 -18.46 -1.14 3.88
N PHE A 292 -18.09 -2.26 4.51
CA PHE A 292 -18.98 -3.00 5.39
C PHE A 292 -19.33 -2.16 6.62
N ASP A 293 -18.29 -1.67 7.27
CA ASP A 293 -18.36 -0.96 8.55
C ASP A 293 -17.17 0.00 8.67
N ARG A 294 -17.29 0.96 9.58
CA ARG A 294 -16.27 1.94 9.94
C ARG A 294 -15.79 1.66 11.34
N ILE A 295 -14.48 1.65 11.54
CA ILE A 295 -13.92 1.59 12.90
C ILE A 295 -13.19 2.89 13.22
N THR A 296 -13.24 3.26 14.49
CA THR A 296 -12.37 4.31 15.03
C THR A 296 -11.11 3.66 15.58
N LEU A 297 -9.95 4.10 15.10
CA LEU A 297 -8.66 3.71 15.66
C LEU A 297 -8.13 4.83 16.54
N THR A 298 -7.86 4.51 17.80
CA THR A 298 -7.27 5.45 18.77
C THR A 298 -6.05 4.84 19.44
N GLY A 299 -5.15 5.72 19.91
CA GLY A 299 -3.97 5.33 20.66
C GLY A 299 -3.04 6.51 20.91
N ASP A 300 -1.83 6.21 21.39
CA ASP A 300 -0.83 7.21 21.71
C ASP A 300 0.08 7.50 20.49
N LEU A 301 0.35 8.77 20.24
CA LEU A 301 1.26 9.27 19.21
C LEU A 301 2.15 10.38 19.83
N PRO A 302 3.41 10.07 20.19
CA PRO A 302 4.29 11.05 20.84
C PRO A 302 4.56 12.27 19.96
N LEU A 303 4.84 13.43 20.57
CA LEU A 303 5.14 14.66 19.85
C LEU A 303 6.27 14.49 18.82
N GLY A 304 6.08 15.06 17.63
CA GLY A 304 7.01 14.94 16.51
C GLY A 304 6.94 13.61 15.76
N TRP A 305 6.08 12.67 16.17
CA TRP A 305 5.83 11.45 15.42
C TRP A 305 4.68 11.61 14.43
N GLU A 306 4.75 10.82 13.37
CA GLU A 306 3.71 10.68 12.37
C GLU A 306 3.22 9.23 12.35
N MET A 307 1.94 9.02 12.05
CA MET A 307 1.38 7.68 11.86
C MET A 307 0.66 7.60 10.51
N GLU A 308 0.89 6.51 9.81
CA GLU A 308 0.15 6.15 8.60
C GLU A 308 -0.65 4.87 8.86
N VAL A 309 -1.89 4.84 8.35
CA VAL A 309 -2.76 3.68 8.44
C VAL A 309 -2.98 3.08 7.06
N TYR A 310 -2.66 1.80 6.95
CA TYR A 310 -2.80 1.02 5.73
C TYR A 310 -3.83 -0.07 5.93
N ARG A 311 -4.65 -0.32 4.91
CA ARG A 311 -5.52 -1.50 4.85
C ARG A 311 -5.19 -2.27 3.59
N ASN A 312 -4.79 -3.53 3.76
CA ASN A 312 -4.40 -4.40 2.64
C ASN A 312 -3.43 -3.69 1.68
N GLU A 313 -2.36 -3.12 2.26
CA GLU A 313 -1.29 -2.37 1.56
C GLU A 313 -1.69 -1.01 0.97
N THR A 314 -2.98 -0.64 1.00
CA THR A 314 -3.46 0.67 0.54
C THR A 314 -3.39 1.68 1.67
N LEU A 315 -2.74 2.84 1.45
CA LEU A 315 -2.79 3.97 2.38
C LEU A 315 -4.22 4.48 2.48
N ILE A 316 -4.75 4.51 3.70
CA ILE A 316 -6.10 4.99 3.98
C ILE A 316 -6.05 6.42 4.47
N ASP A 317 -5.21 6.68 5.49
CA ASP A 317 -5.11 8.00 6.10
C ASP A 317 -3.79 8.15 6.89
N PHE A 318 -3.49 9.36 7.34
CA PHE A 318 -2.34 9.67 8.19
C PHE A 318 -2.70 10.67 9.31
N ALA A 319 -1.92 10.66 10.38
CA ALA A 319 -2.05 11.57 11.50
C ALA A 319 -0.68 12.05 11.95
N GLU A 320 -0.60 13.32 12.32
CA GLU A 320 0.56 13.92 12.99
C GLU A 320 0.29 14.03 14.49
N ALA A 321 1.36 13.99 15.30
CA ALA A 321 1.24 14.09 16.74
C ALA A 321 0.59 15.42 17.17
N ARG A 322 -0.51 15.31 17.92
CA ARG A 322 -1.22 16.44 18.50
C ARG A 322 -0.66 16.79 19.87
N SER A 323 -1.02 17.96 20.41
CA SER A 323 -0.55 18.44 21.71
C SER A 323 -0.94 17.55 22.90
N ASP A 324 -1.96 16.71 22.74
CA ASP A 324 -2.41 15.72 23.73
C ASP A 324 -1.69 14.36 23.60
N GLY A 325 -0.80 14.21 22.60
CA GLY A 325 0.00 13.01 22.40
C GLY A 325 -0.80 11.79 21.93
N ARG A 326 -1.94 12.00 21.26
CA ARG A 326 -2.81 10.91 20.80
C ARG A 326 -3.11 11.01 19.31
N TYR A 327 -3.41 9.87 18.70
CA TYR A 327 -3.98 9.79 17.36
C TYR A 327 -5.42 9.30 17.43
N GLU A 328 -6.22 9.76 16.48
CA GLU A 328 -7.59 9.31 16.26
C GLU A 328 -7.86 9.30 14.75
N PHE A 329 -8.16 8.12 14.22
CA PHE A 329 -8.69 7.94 12.88
C PHE A 329 -10.16 7.54 13.02
N THR A 330 -11.05 8.49 12.76
CA THR A 330 -12.48 8.19 12.60
C THR A 330 -12.71 7.61 11.21
N ASP A 331 -13.70 6.74 11.08
CA ASP A 331 -14.17 6.28 9.77
C ASP A 331 -13.17 5.46 8.94
N VAL A 332 -12.35 4.61 9.57
CA VAL A 332 -11.48 3.69 8.82
C VAL A 332 -12.34 2.61 8.15
N PRO A 333 -12.44 2.58 6.81
CA PRO A 333 -13.34 1.68 6.10
C PRO A 333 -12.87 0.23 6.21
N LEU A 334 -13.77 -0.70 6.53
CA LEU A 334 -13.51 -2.14 6.47
C LEU A 334 -14.18 -2.78 5.25
N LEU A 335 -13.48 -3.69 4.58
CA LEU A 335 -14.03 -4.50 3.50
C LEU A 335 -14.56 -5.83 4.03
N PHE A 336 -15.38 -6.54 3.26
CA PHE A 336 -15.74 -7.90 3.59
C PHE A 336 -14.51 -8.84 3.57
N GLY A 337 -14.48 -9.80 4.50
CA GLY A 337 -13.39 -10.77 4.63
C GLY A 337 -12.31 -10.33 5.61
N VAL A 338 -11.04 -10.58 5.28
CA VAL A 338 -9.92 -10.26 6.15
C VAL A 338 -9.38 -8.87 5.80
N ASN A 339 -9.43 -7.94 6.74
CA ASN A 339 -8.76 -6.66 6.68
C ASN A 339 -7.49 -6.72 7.52
N VAL A 340 -6.35 -6.58 6.86
CA VAL A 340 -5.07 -6.40 7.55
C VAL A 340 -4.81 -4.91 7.64
N LEU A 341 -4.99 -4.36 8.85
CA LEU A 341 -4.67 -2.99 9.17
C LEU A 341 -3.23 -2.92 9.65
N ARG A 342 -2.39 -2.17 8.95
CA ARG A 342 -0.99 -1.93 9.33
C ARG A 342 -0.85 -0.47 9.73
N LEU A 343 -0.53 -0.26 11.01
CA LEU A 343 -0.30 1.03 11.63
C LEU A 343 1.22 1.24 11.65
N VAL A 344 1.72 2.24 10.94
CA VAL A 344 3.15 2.53 10.84
C VAL A 344 3.42 3.86 11.51
N PHE A 345 4.25 3.85 12.53
CA PHE A 345 4.65 5.02 13.29
C PHE A 345 6.07 5.41 12.89
N TYR A 346 6.25 6.67 12.51
CA TYR A 346 7.53 7.25 12.14
C TYR A 346 7.94 8.28 13.18
N GLY A 347 9.11 8.10 13.76
CA GLY A 347 9.71 9.08 14.66
C GLY A 347 10.54 10.12 13.89
N PRO A 348 10.81 11.28 14.51
CA PRO A 348 11.49 12.40 13.87
C PRO A 348 12.93 12.06 13.43
N GLN A 349 13.57 11.10 14.10
CA GLN A 349 14.97 10.75 13.86
C GLN A 349 15.12 9.47 13.01
N GLY A 350 14.05 9.04 12.32
CA GLY A 350 14.07 7.85 11.47
C GLY A 350 13.63 6.57 12.18
N GLN A 351 13.10 6.68 13.41
CA GLN A 351 12.50 5.54 14.10
C GLN A 351 11.30 5.02 13.30
N VAL A 352 11.15 3.70 13.24
CA VAL A 352 9.97 3.06 12.63
C VAL A 352 9.44 1.99 13.57
N ARG A 353 8.15 2.09 13.91
CA ARG A 353 7.42 1.05 14.65
C ARG A 353 6.22 0.62 13.84
N GLU A 354 6.00 -0.67 13.70
CA GLU A 354 4.84 -1.22 13.01
C GLU A 354 3.96 -2.02 13.97
N GLU A 355 2.64 -1.81 13.87
CA GLU A 355 1.63 -2.64 14.52
C GLU A 355 0.69 -3.19 13.46
N THR A 356 0.39 -4.48 13.53
CA THR A 356 -0.57 -5.13 12.62
C THR A 356 -1.79 -5.57 13.40
N ARG A 357 -2.97 -5.16 12.94
CA ARG A 357 -4.27 -5.59 13.46
C ARG A 357 -5.04 -6.29 12.36
N GLN A 358 -5.51 -7.50 12.64
CA GLN A 358 -6.34 -8.25 11.71
C GLN A 358 -7.80 -8.17 12.15
N VAL A 359 -8.64 -7.60 11.29
CA VAL A 359 -10.09 -7.53 11.52
C VAL A 359 -10.77 -8.44 10.51
N ARG A 360 -11.49 -9.46 11.00
CA ARG A 360 -12.27 -10.36 10.15
C ARG A 360 -13.71 -9.89 10.14
N VAL A 361 -14.14 -9.40 8.99
CA VAL A 361 -15.51 -9.04 8.70
C VAL A 361 -16.18 -10.24 8.04
N GLY A 362 -17.10 -10.87 8.77
CA GLY A 362 -17.94 -11.93 8.23
C GLY A 362 -18.95 -11.36 7.24
N LEU A 363 -19.21 -12.11 6.18
CA LEU A 363 -20.35 -11.90 5.27
C LEU A 363 -21.72 -11.99 6.00
N ASP A 364 -21.72 -12.45 7.25
CA ASP A 364 -22.88 -12.75 8.09
C ASP A 364 -23.14 -11.63 9.13
N GLN A 365 -22.30 -10.60 9.18
CA GLN A 365 -22.59 -9.40 9.96
C GLN A 365 -23.39 -8.46 9.05
N ILE A 366 -24.57 -8.07 9.50
CA ILE A 366 -25.48 -7.17 8.78
C ILE A 366 -25.62 -5.92 9.64
N LYS A 367 -25.69 -4.73 9.02
CA LYS A 367 -25.86 -3.47 9.76
C LYS A 367 -27.13 -3.57 10.63
N PRO A 368 -27.13 -3.04 11.87
CA PRO A 368 -28.30 -3.12 12.74
C PRO A 368 -29.56 -2.57 12.04
N GLY A 369 -30.59 -3.41 11.89
CA GLY A 369 -31.86 -3.05 11.24
C GLY A 369 -31.98 -3.44 9.76
N GLU A 370 -30.90 -3.92 9.13
CA GLU A 370 -30.98 -4.51 7.79
C GLU A 370 -31.21 -6.03 7.86
N VAL A 371 -31.95 -6.58 6.89
CA VAL A 371 -32.09 -8.03 6.68
C VAL A 371 -31.53 -8.34 5.30
N LYS A 372 -30.49 -9.16 5.23
CA LYS A 372 -29.94 -9.65 3.96
C LYS A 372 -30.32 -11.10 3.77
N TYR A 373 -30.62 -11.49 2.54
CA TYR A 373 -30.94 -12.87 2.23
C TYR A 373 -30.49 -13.26 0.83
N GLU A 374 -30.18 -14.55 0.67
CA GLU A 374 -30.01 -15.19 -0.62
C GLU A 374 -30.62 -16.60 -0.54
N PHE A 375 -31.58 -16.89 -1.41
CA PHE A 375 -32.17 -18.21 -1.57
C PHE A 375 -31.81 -18.74 -2.95
N SER A 376 -31.20 -19.93 -3.00
CA SER A 376 -30.83 -20.60 -4.24
C SER A 376 -31.35 -22.04 -4.22
N ALA A 377 -31.99 -22.47 -5.29
CA ALA A 377 -32.46 -23.84 -5.44
C ALA A 377 -32.16 -24.35 -6.86
N GLY A 378 -31.72 -25.59 -6.99
CA GLY A 378 -31.41 -26.16 -8.30
C GLY A 378 -31.24 -27.68 -8.31
N LEU A 379 -31.31 -28.25 -9.50
CA LEU A 379 -31.15 -29.67 -9.76
C LEU A 379 -29.69 -29.95 -10.18
N HIS A 380 -29.08 -30.93 -9.52
CA HIS A 380 -27.74 -31.38 -9.84
C HIS A 380 -27.70 -32.16 -11.17
N ASP A 381 -26.64 -31.97 -11.97
CA ASP A 381 -26.38 -32.64 -13.24
C ASP A 381 -27.43 -32.46 -14.36
N ASP A 382 -28.39 -31.54 -14.20
CA ASP A 382 -29.28 -31.13 -15.29
C ASP A 382 -28.90 -29.74 -15.81
N ARG A 383 -28.92 -29.60 -17.13
CA ARG A 383 -28.79 -28.31 -17.83
C ARG A 383 -30.17 -27.78 -18.16
N LEU A 384 -30.32 -26.47 -18.32
CA LEU A 384 -31.59 -25.93 -18.85
C LEU A 384 -31.86 -26.48 -20.26
N ILE A 385 -30.80 -26.64 -21.06
CA ILE A 385 -30.85 -27.28 -22.38
C ILE A 385 -29.95 -28.53 -22.34
N SER A 386 -30.55 -29.72 -22.45
CA SER A 386 -29.79 -30.98 -22.45
C SER A 386 -28.97 -31.14 -23.74
N ASN A 387 -27.70 -31.54 -23.60
CA ASN A 387 -26.80 -31.84 -24.72
C ASN A 387 -26.23 -33.27 -24.68
N GLN A 388 -26.76 -34.15 -23.82
CA GLN A 388 -26.34 -35.56 -23.74
C GLN A 388 -27.35 -36.49 -24.42
N VAL A 389 -26.84 -37.36 -25.31
CA VAL A 389 -27.58 -38.55 -25.77
C VAL A 389 -27.51 -39.59 -24.66
N VAL A 390 -28.64 -39.86 -23.99
CA VAL A 390 -28.74 -40.90 -22.98
C VAL A 390 -28.55 -42.26 -23.66
N SER A 391 -27.39 -42.88 -23.44
CA SER A 391 -27.17 -44.29 -23.75
C SER A 391 -26.90 -45.02 -22.44
N GLY A 392 -27.89 -45.79 -21.99
CA GLY A 392 -27.75 -46.70 -20.86
C GLY A 392 -28.61 -46.34 -19.65
N THR A 393 -29.16 -47.40 -19.07
CA THR A 393 -30.14 -47.46 -17.96
C THR A 393 -29.55 -47.02 -16.62
N ASP A 394 -29.06 -45.79 -16.50
CA ASP A 394 -28.74 -45.21 -15.18
C ASP A 394 -29.92 -44.37 -14.70
N ALA A 395 -30.53 -44.80 -13.60
CA ALA A 395 -31.60 -44.07 -12.95
C ALA A 395 -31.05 -42.70 -12.46
N ARG A 396 -31.47 -41.61 -13.12
CA ARG A 396 -31.30 -40.23 -12.65
C ARG A 396 -31.67 -40.17 -11.16
N ARG A 397 -30.68 -40.00 -10.28
CA ARG A 397 -30.93 -39.49 -8.94
C ARG A 397 -30.90 -37.98 -9.03
N ASP A 398 -32.02 -37.39 -9.41
CA ASP A 398 -32.21 -35.94 -9.38
C ASP A 398 -32.10 -35.49 -7.92
N GLN A 399 -30.93 -34.97 -7.54
CA GLN A 399 -30.72 -34.42 -6.21
C GLN A 399 -31.06 -32.93 -6.25
N ALA A 400 -32.24 -32.59 -5.74
CA ALA A 400 -32.59 -31.20 -5.47
C ALA A 400 -31.71 -30.64 -4.36
N ARG A 401 -31.16 -29.46 -4.57
CA ARG A 401 -30.43 -28.70 -3.55
C ARG A 401 -31.13 -27.38 -3.30
N VAL A 402 -31.28 -27.04 -2.03
CA VAL A 402 -31.77 -25.74 -1.56
C VAL A 402 -30.71 -25.16 -0.63
N MET A 403 -30.36 -23.90 -0.83
CA MET A 403 -29.36 -23.18 -0.05
C MET A 403 -29.92 -21.82 0.33
N THR A 404 -29.68 -21.42 1.58
CA THR A 404 -30.20 -20.17 2.14
C THR A 404 -29.11 -19.46 2.91
N ARG A 405 -28.99 -18.15 2.73
CA ARG A 405 -28.17 -17.24 3.52
C ARG A 405 -29.07 -16.17 4.10
N PHE A 406 -28.84 -15.81 5.36
CA PHE A 406 -29.52 -14.75 6.08
C PHE A 406 -28.52 -13.87 6.81
#